data_AF-A0A420YJL6-F1
#
_entry.id   AF-A0A420YJL6-F1
#
_cell.length_a   1.000
_cell.length_b   1.000
_cell.length_c   1.000
_cell.angle_alpha   90.00
_cell.angle_beta   90.00
_cell.angle_gamma   90.00
#
_symmetry.space_group_name_H-M   'P 1'
#
loop_
_entity.id
_entity.type
_entity.pdbx_description
1 polymer ?
#
loop_
_entity_poly.entity_id
_entity_poly.type
_entity_poly.pdbx_seq_one_letter_code
_entity_poly.pdbx_strand_id
1 'polypeptide(L)'
;MVWQWPLNEEGPLLFLPDPAVEWPPKEKEVFLFESEDKSYHQAGSIFIKRELPSAVGPYVKERFFVEPIGLLVLANKTTIPVPELVAYGRDADGLLFVATRYIFGSVRGDMAATACRMAQHHRPLQIDTPCRACADVVRDKADRFLREVVLTQLATERSCRTGLGGVVVPPRWVLEHDKRETWPVLTSEREEYVFTHQDLVLHNLLIDTRTLEVLALLDTEECGYFPPELQQWKHDRPGQFTLYQDMELVREHIRLLSGQ
;
A
#
# COMPACT_ATOMS: atom_id res chain seq x y z
N MET A 1 -8.80 -15.23 -15.30
CA MET A 1 -9.33 -15.85 -14.06
C MET A 1 -10.22 -14.80 -13.40
N VAL A 2 -11.53 -14.98 -13.41
CA VAL A 2 -12.48 -14.00 -12.87
C VAL A 2 -12.61 -14.28 -11.37
N TRP A 3 -12.08 -13.39 -10.54
CA TRP A 3 -12.25 -13.44 -9.09
C TRP A 3 -13.65 -12.91 -8.78
N GLN A 4 -14.64 -13.81 -8.67
CA GLN A 4 -15.98 -13.47 -8.21
C GLN A 4 -16.07 -13.76 -6.71
N TRP A 5 -16.37 -12.70 -5.95
CA TRP A 5 -16.89 -12.81 -4.60
C TRP A 5 -18.34 -13.31 -4.66
N PRO A 6 -18.74 -14.31 -3.87
CA PRO A 6 -20.16 -14.53 -3.61
C PRO A 6 -20.61 -13.54 -2.54
N LEU A 7 -21.54 -12.64 -2.90
CA LEU A 7 -22.35 -11.85 -1.96
C LEU A 7 -23.36 -12.73 -1.20
N ASN A 8 -22.97 -13.94 -0.80
CA ASN A 8 -23.82 -14.82 -0.01
C ASN A 8 -23.45 -14.63 1.45
N GLU A 9 -24.46 -14.55 2.31
CA GLU A 9 -24.41 -14.27 3.76
C GLU A 9 -23.61 -15.30 4.61
N GLU A 10 -22.84 -16.19 3.97
CA GLU A 10 -21.94 -17.15 4.60
C GLU A 10 -20.47 -16.84 4.25
N GLY A 11 -19.94 -15.77 4.86
CA GLY A 11 -18.54 -15.61 5.25
C GLY A 11 -17.45 -15.48 4.15
N PRO A 12 -16.48 -14.55 4.29
CA PRO A 12 -15.24 -14.60 3.52
C PRO A 12 -14.54 -15.95 3.73
N LEU A 13 -14.07 -16.55 2.65
CA LEU A 13 -13.12 -17.67 2.63
C LEU A 13 -12.12 -17.57 3.81
N LEU A 14 -12.22 -18.53 4.74
CA LEU A 14 -11.15 -18.85 5.68
C LEU A 14 -9.95 -19.33 4.88
N PHE A 15 -9.09 -18.40 4.46
CA PHE A 15 -7.73 -18.75 4.06
C PHE A 15 -6.97 -19.03 5.35
N LEU A 16 -6.83 -20.32 5.67
CA LEU A 16 -5.89 -20.76 6.68
C LEU A 16 -4.48 -20.38 6.19
N PRO A 17 -3.57 -19.96 7.10
CA PRO A 17 -2.17 -19.76 6.74
C PRO A 17 -1.65 -21.00 6.00
N ASP A 18 -0.75 -20.78 5.05
CA ASP A 18 -0.08 -21.89 4.36
C ASP A 18 0.41 -22.90 5.41
N PRO A 19 -0.06 -24.17 5.39
CA PRO A 19 0.31 -25.16 6.40
C PRO A 19 1.82 -25.43 6.44
N ALA A 20 2.58 -25.04 5.41
CA ALA A 20 4.04 -25.09 5.39
C ALA A 20 4.70 -23.93 6.17
N VAL A 21 3.97 -22.86 6.48
CA VAL A 21 4.47 -21.74 7.28
C VAL A 21 4.12 -21.97 8.74
N GLU A 22 5.14 -22.26 9.54
CA GLU A 22 5.01 -22.32 10.99
C GLU A 22 4.63 -20.91 11.50
N TRP A 23 3.35 -20.73 11.84
CA TRP A 23 2.84 -19.47 12.34
C TRP A 23 3.33 -19.25 13.77
N PRO A 24 4.03 -18.15 14.07
CA PRO A 24 4.48 -17.89 15.42
C PRO A 24 3.28 -17.67 16.34
N PRO A 25 3.29 -18.24 17.56
CA PRO A 25 2.25 -17.98 18.55
C PRO A 25 2.20 -16.47 18.87
N LYS A 26 1.00 -15.95 19.17
CA LYS A 26 0.73 -14.51 19.36
C LYS A 26 1.60 -13.89 20.46
N GLU A 27 2.01 -14.68 21.45
CA GLU A 27 2.91 -14.27 22.54
C GLU A 27 4.34 -13.94 22.07
N LYS A 28 4.72 -14.34 20.85
CA LYS A 28 5.99 -13.99 20.21
C LYS A 28 5.88 -12.76 19.29
N GLU A 29 4.69 -12.18 19.15
CA GLU A 29 4.51 -10.93 18.41
C GLU A 29 5.08 -9.75 19.20
N VAL A 30 5.94 -8.97 18.54
CA VAL A 30 6.49 -7.72 19.04
C VAL A 30 5.68 -6.58 18.41
N PHE A 31 5.01 -5.81 19.25
CA PHE A 31 4.32 -4.58 18.81
C PHE A 31 5.33 -3.59 18.24
N LEU A 32 5.01 -3.04 17.07
CA LEU A 32 5.84 -2.02 16.41
C LEU A 32 5.22 -0.64 16.61
N PHE A 33 3.99 -0.46 16.13
CA PHE A 33 3.23 0.78 16.24
C PHE A 33 1.75 0.52 15.91
N GLU A 34 0.93 1.55 16.06
CA GLU A 34 -0.47 1.58 15.63
C GLU A 34 -0.77 2.84 14.83
N SER A 35 -1.83 2.77 14.04
CA SER A 35 -2.50 3.88 13.37
C SER A 35 -3.96 3.90 13.83
N GLU A 36 -4.77 4.83 13.32
CA GLU A 36 -6.17 4.99 13.73
C GLU A 36 -7.00 3.69 13.72
N ASP A 37 -6.83 2.86 12.68
CA ASP A 37 -7.65 1.65 12.47
C ASP A 37 -6.85 0.33 12.51
N LYS A 38 -5.52 0.38 12.71
CA LYS A 38 -4.64 -0.79 12.55
C LYS A 38 -3.51 -0.83 13.56
N SER A 39 -3.13 -2.03 13.97
CA SER A 39 -1.90 -2.32 14.71
C SER A 39 -0.91 -3.10 13.84
N TYR A 40 0.38 -2.90 14.10
CA TYR A 40 1.47 -3.50 13.35
C TYR A 40 2.41 -4.24 14.29
N HIS A 41 2.72 -5.49 13.95
CA HIS A 41 3.50 -6.40 14.78
C HIS A 41 4.57 -7.10 13.95
N GLN A 42 5.60 -7.59 14.61
CA GLN A 42 6.62 -8.46 14.01
C GLN A 42 6.73 -9.74 14.82
N ALA A 43 6.76 -10.89 14.15
CA ALA A 43 7.05 -12.18 14.78
C ALA A 43 8.11 -12.91 13.95
N GLY A 44 9.36 -12.86 14.42
CA GLY A 44 10.50 -13.38 13.67
C GLY A 44 10.66 -12.70 12.31
N SER A 45 10.46 -13.48 11.23
CA SER A 45 10.55 -13.03 9.84
C SER A 45 9.19 -12.63 9.23
N ILE A 46 8.15 -12.46 10.05
CA ILE A 46 6.80 -12.11 9.61
C ILE A 46 6.45 -10.72 10.13
N PHE A 47 5.94 -9.87 9.23
CA PHE A 47 5.27 -8.62 9.55
C PHE A 47 3.76 -8.85 9.52
N ILE A 48 3.04 -8.35 10.52
CA ILE A 48 1.59 -8.55 10.66
C ILE A 48 0.93 -7.19 10.82
N LYS A 49 0.04 -6.86 9.87
CA LYS A 49 -0.89 -5.73 9.95
C LYS A 49 -2.24 -6.29 10.37
N ARG A 50 -2.82 -5.73 11.42
CA ARG A 50 -4.06 -6.23 12.02
C ARG A 50 -5.03 -5.08 12.25
N GLU A 51 -6.30 -5.31 11.98
CA GLU A 51 -7.38 -4.40 12.30
C GLU A 51 -7.45 -4.13 13.81
N LEU A 52 -7.72 -2.88 14.21
CA LEU A 52 -8.04 -2.56 15.59
C LEU A 52 -9.51 -2.86 15.91
N PRO A 53 -9.84 -3.38 17.10
CA PRO A 53 -11.23 -3.54 17.53
C PRO A 53 -12.05 -2.25 17.51
N SER A 54 -11.38 -1.10 17.66
CA SER A 54 -11.97 0.24 17.64
C SER A 54 -12.04 0.87 16.24
N ALA A 55 -11.63 0.15 15.19
CA ALA A 55 -11.63 0.68 13.83
C ALA A 55 -13.05 1.03 13.38
N VAL A 56 -13.27 2.32 13.08
CA VAL A 56 -14.56 2.86 12.61
C VAL A 56 -14.40 3.64 11.31
N GLY A 57 -13.20 3.67 10.74
CA GLY A 57 -12.91 4.34 9.49
C GLY A 57 -13.69 3.78 8.29
N PRO A 58 -13.93 4.60 7.25
CA PRO A 58 -14.60 4.15 6.04
C PRO A 58 -13.70 3.15 5.28
N TYR A 59 -14.31 2.13 4.70
CA TYR A 59 -13.64 1.10 3.88
C TYR A 59 -12.57 0.26 4.61
N VAL A 60 -12.54 0.20 5.95
CA VAL A 60 -11.52 -0.58 6.69
C VAL A 60 -11.51 -2.05 6.22
N LYS A 61 -12.68 -2.68 6.11
CA LYS A 61 -12.79 -4.09 5.72
C LYS A 61 -12.37 -4.30 4.27
N GLU A 62 -12.79 -3.40 3.40
CA GLU A 62 -12.48 -3.37 1.98
C GLU A 62 -10.98 -3.19 1.73
N ARG A 63 -10.30 -2.34 2.51
CA ARG A 63 -8.85 -2.14 2.47
C ARG A 63 -8.08 -3.42 2.82
N PHE A 64 -8.49 -4.10 3.89
CA PHE A 64 -7.93 -5.41 4.27
C PHE A 64 -8.19 -6.50 3.22
N PHE A 65 -9.28 -6.39 2.46
CA PHE A 65 -9.57 -7.28 1.34
C PHE A 65 -8.72 -6.97 0.10
N VAL A 66 -8.57 -5.69 -0.24
CA VAL A 66 -7.84 -5.22 -1.42
C VAL A 66 -6.34 -5.43 -1.28
N GLU A 67 -5.77 -5.19 -0.10
CA GLU A 67 -4.33 -5.24 0.14
C GLU A 67 -3.65 -6.55 -0.31
N PRO A 68 -4.07 -7.76 0.14
CA PRO A 68 -3.45 -9.00 -0.29
C PRO A 68 -3.63 -9.27 -1.80
N ILE A 69 -4.76 -8.86 -2.39
CA ILE A 69 -4.99 -8.98 -3.83
C ILE A 69 -4.03 -8.06 -4.60
N GLY A 70 -3.82 -6.84 -4.10
CA GLY A 70 -2.88 -5.89 -4.67
C GLY A 70 -1.44 -6.41 -4.64
N LEU A 71 -1.00 -6.97 -3.51
CA LEU A 71 0.30 -7.64 -3.39
C LEU A 71 0.45 -8.76 -4.41
N LEU A 72 -0.57 -9.61 -4.57
CA LEU A 72 -0.55 -10.71 -5.54
C LEU A 72 -0.51 -10.23 -7.00
N VAL A 73 -1.18 -9.12 -7.33
CA VAL A 73 -1.07 -8.52 -8.68
C VAL A 73 0.36 -8.05 -8.92
N LEU A 74 0.93 -7.27 -7.99
CA LEU A 74 2.28 -6.75 -8.14
C LEU A 74 3.32 -7.88 -8.23
N ALA A 75 3.26 -8.86 -7.32
CA ALA A 75 4.21 -9.97 -7.28
C ALA A 75 4.15 -10.89 -8.51
N ASN A 76 2.95 -11.15 -9.04
CA ASN A 76 2.80 -12.13 -10.13
C ASN A 76 2.83 -11.51 -11.54
N LYS A 77 2.56 -10.22 -11.67
CA LYS A 77 2.43 -9.56 -12.97
C LYS A 77 3.47 -8.49 -13.26
N THR A 78 4.24 -8.10 -12.25
CA THR A 78 5.25 -7.03 -12.39
C THR A 78 6.59 -7.50 -11.86
N THR A 79 7.62 -6.72 -12.10
CA THR A 79 8.93 -6.86 -11.45
C THR A 79 9.07 -5.89 -10.27
N ILE A 80 8.00 -5.22 -9.86
CA ILE A 80 8.01 -4.28 -8.74
C ILE A 80 8.22 -5.11 -7.46
N PRO A 81 9.30 -4.87 -6.70
CA PRO A 81 9.51 -5.59 -5.47
C PRO A 81 8.44 -5.19 -4.44
N VAL A 82 7.81 -6.19 -3.86
CA VAL A 82 6.84 -6.07 -2.77
C VAL A 82 7.14 -7.14 -1.72
N PRO A 83 6.72 -6.97 -0.45
CA PRO A 83 6.85 -8.04 0.53
C PRO A 83 6.06 -9.28 0.08
N GLU A 84 6.68 -10.46 0.25
CA GLU A 84 6.01 -11.74 -0.02
C GLU A 84 4.79 -11.87 0.91
N LEU A 85 3.62 -12.08 0.33
CA LEU A 85 2.40 -12.36 1.07
C LEU A 85 2.48 -13.75 1.71
N VAL A 86 2.33 -13.82 3.03
CA VAL A 86 2.40 -15.06 3.81
C VAL A 86 1.01 -15.58 4.12
N ALA A 87 0.14 -14.71 4.64
CA ALA A 87 -1.23 -15.06 5.02
C ALA A 87 -2.09 -13.79 5.12
N TYR A 88 -3.41 -13.95 5.02
CA TYR A 88 -4.39 -12.91 5.32
C TYR A 88 -5.72 -13.58 5.68
N GLY A 89 -6.55 -12.91 6.46
CA GLY A 89 -7.83 -13.50 6.89
C GLY A 89 -8.33 -12.88 8.19
N ARG A 90 -9.00 -13.69 9.02
CA ARG A 90 -9.42 -13.31 10.37
C ARG A 90 -8.59 -14.07 11.41
N ASP A 91 -8.18 -13.40 12.46
CA ASP A 91 -7.52 -14.04 13.59
C ASP A 91 -8.54 -14.67 14.57
N ALA A 92 -8.04 -15.22 15.68
CA ALA A 92 -8.85 -15.87 16.70
C ALA A 92 -9.87 -14.92 17.38
N ASP A 93 -9.62 -13.60 17.34
CA ASP A 93 -10.50 -12.57 17.87
C ASP A 93 -11.50 -12.07 16.81
N GLY A 94 -11.44 -12.63 15.60
CA GLY A 94 -12.31 -12.26 14.47
C GLY A 94 -11.86 -11.00 13.71
N LEU A 95 -10.70 -10.43 14.08
CA LEU A 95 -10.13 -9.22 13.47
C LEU A 95 -9.42 -9.55 12.17
N LEU A 96 -9.51 -8.67 11.18
CA LEU A 96 -8.82 -8.87 9.92
C LEU A 96 -7.31 -8.70 10.07
N PHE A 97 -6.53 -9.49 9.32
CA PHE A 97 -5.08 -9.33 9.25
C PHE A 97 -4.56 -9.58 7.83
N VAL A 98 -3.40 -8.97 7.54
CA VAL A 98 -2.54 -9.28 6.41
C VAL A 98 -1.14 -9.46 6.95
N ALA A 99 -0.44 -10.50 6.50
CA ALA A 99 0.91 -10.81 6.93
C ALA A 99 1.82 -11.09 5.75
N THR A 100 3.02 -10.55 5.86
CA THR A 100 4.04 -10.60 4.82
C THR A 100 5.39 -10.97 5.39
N ARG A 101 6.36 -11.32 4.53
CA ARG A 101 7.75 -11.46 4.96
C ARG A 101 8.32 -10.11 5.37
N TYR A 102 8.89 -10.08 6.56
CA TYR A 102 9.60 -8.92 7.09
C TYR A 102 10.92 -8.71 6.32
N ILE A 103 11.15 -7.50 5.83
CA ILE A 103 12.36 -7.15 5.08
C ILE A 103 13.40 -6.56 6.04
N PHE A 104 14.34 -7.40 6.47
CA PHE A 104 15.41 -7.00 7.38
C PHE A 104 16.37 -5.96 6.79
N GLY A 105 16.97 -5.14 7.65
CA GLY A 105 17.93 -4.11 7.22
C GLY A 105 17.30 -2.94 6.47
N SER A 106 15.97 -2.83 6.50
CA SER A 106 15.21 -1.78 5.83
C SER A 106 14.67 -0.72 6.81
N VAL A 107 14.25 0.40 6.25
CA VAL A 107 13.55 1.49 6.95
C VAL A 107 12.56 2.14 5.98
N ARG A 108 11.47 2.74 6.49
CA ARG A 108 10.59 3.54 5.62
C ARG A 108 11.36 4.66 4.95
N GLY A 109 11.03 5.00 3.72
CA GLY A 109 11.77 5.98 2.94
C GLY A 109 11.79 7.37 3.57
N ASP A 110 10.71 7.79 4.21
CA ASP A 110 10.64 9.06 4.94
C ASP A 110 11.52 9.10 6.21
N MET A 111 11.94 7.93 6.68
CA MET A 111 12.84 7.75 7.82
C MET A 111 14.28 7.40 7.39
N ALA A 112 14.55 7.20 6.10
CA ALA A 112 15.86 6.74 5.63
C ALA A 112 17.00 7.74 5.89
N ALA A 113 16.67 9.04 5.97
CA ALA A 113 17.61 10.13 6.16
C ALA A 113 17.57 10.77 7.56
N THR A 114 16.89 10.18 8.55
CA THR A 114 16.86 10.71 9.93
C THR A 114 18.22 10.64 10.62
N ALA A 115 19.12 9.78 10.14
CA ALA A 115 20.52 9.73 10.49
C ALA A 115 21.36 9.47 9.24
N CYS A 116 22.66 9.76 9.30
CA CYS A 116 23.57 9.44 8.20
C CYS A 116 23.76 7.93 8.05
N ARG A 117 23.37 7.39 6.89
CA ARG A 117 23.56 5.96 6.53
C ARG A 117 24.85 5.68 5.76
N MET A 118 25.53 6.73 5.30
CA MET A 118 26.75 6.64 4.49
C MET A 118 27.90 7.43 5.12
N ALA A 119 28.20 7.18 6.39
CA ALA A 119 29.19 7.95 7.16
C ALA A 119 30.61 7.96 6.55
N GLN A 120 30.94 6.95 5.75
CA GLN A 120 32.21 6.88 5.00
C GLN A 120 32.29 7.88 3.83
N HIS A 121 31.15 8.35 3.32
CA HIS A 121 31.05 9.29 2.19
C HIS A 121 30.54 10.66 2.62
N HIS A 122 29.57 10.69 3.53
CA HIS A 122 28.99 11.88 4.11
C HIS A 122 29.65 12.11 5.45
N ARG A 123 30.35 13.23 5.64
CA ARG A 123 30.89 13.61 6.96
C ARG A 123 29.73 14.14 7.81
N PRO A 124 29.14 13.36 8.74
CA PRO A 124 28.04 13.86 9.54
C PRO A 124 28.59 14.90 10.52
N LEU A 125 27.87 16.01 10.70
CA LEU A 125 28.24 17.01 11.71
C LEU A 125 28.05 16.45 13.12
N GLN A 126 27.03 15.60 13.32
CA GLN A 126 26.68 14.95 14.58
C GLN A 126 26.00 13.60 14.32
N ILE A 127 26.11 12.68 15.29
CA ILE A 127 25.37 11.41 15.31
C ILE A 127 23.87 11.72 15.44
N ASP A 128 23.02 10.93 14.77
CA ASP A 128 21.55 11.04 14.81
C ASP A 128 20.95 12.38 14.34
N THR A 129 21.67 13.09 13.47
CA THR A 129 21.11 14.27 12.78
C THR A 129 20.61 13.92 11.39
N PRO A 130 19.50 14.54 10.93
CA PRO A 130 19.01 14.36 9.58
C PRO A 130 20.12 14.65 8.55
N CYS A 131 20.37 13.67 7.69
CA CYS A 131 21.45 13.74 6.70
C CYS A 131 20.89 14.17 5.35
N ARG A 132 21.08 15.45 5.00
CA ARG A 132 20.59 16.00 3.72
C ARG A 132 21.13 15.24 2.50
N ALA A 133 22.40 14.85 2.50
CA ALA A 133 22.98 14.08 1.40
C ALA A 133 22.35 12.68 1.26
N CYS A 134 21.96 12.02 2.37
CA CYS A 134 21.19 10.78 2.29
C CYS A 134 19.76 11.07 1.77
N ALA A 135 19.14 12.16 2.19
CA ALA A 135 17.81 12.54 1.72
C ALA A 135 17.76 12.78 0.21
N ASP A 136 18.78 13.45 -0.34
CA ASP A 136 18.89 13.70 -1.78
C ASP A 136 19.05 12.36 -2.55
N VAL A 137 19.93 11.46 -2.08
CA VAL A 137 20.11 10.14 -2.70
C VAL A 137 18.84 9.29 -2.64
N VAL A 138 18.15 9.26 -1.49
CA VAL A 138 16.90 8.51 -1.32
C VAL A 138 15.83 9.06 -2.26
N ARG A 139 15.71 10.38 -2.35
CA ARG A 139 14.73 11.03 -3.26
C ARG A 139 15.01 10.64 -4.71
N ASP A 140 16.26 10.75 -5.17
CA ASP A 140 16.62 10.46 -6.56
C ASP A 140 16.41 8.98 -6.91
N LYS A 141 16.71 8.07 -5.99
CA LYS A 141 16.48 6.63 -6.17
C LYS A 141 14.99 6.30 -6.16
N ALA A 142 14.22 6.87 -5.23
CA ALA A 142 12.77 6.69 -5.17
C ALA A 142 12.09 7.22 -6.45
N ASP A 143 12.46 8.41 -6.92
CA ASP A 143 11.85 9.00 -8.12
C ASP A 143 12.12 8.18 -9.36
N ARG A 144 13.36 7.72 -9.53
CA ARG A 144 13.73 6.85 -10.64
C ARG A 144 13.00 5.52 -10.57
N PHE A 145 12.98 4.87 -9.39
CA PHE A 145 12.23 3.64 -9.19
C PHE A 145 10.74 3.82 -9.54
N LEU A 146 10.12 4.90 -9.09
CA LEU A 146 8.70 5.12 -9.32
C LEU A 146 8.39 5.45 -10.78
N ARG A 147 9.18 6.32 -11.41
CA ARG A 147 8.93 6.74 -12.80
C ARG A 147 9.27 5.63 -13.79
N GLU A 148 10.44 5.02 -13.64
CA GLU A 148 10.97 4.07 -14.62
C GLU A 148 10.48 2.64 -14.39
N VAL A 149 10.16 2.26 -13.14
CA VAL A 149 9.72 0.90 -12.80
C VAL A 149 8.24 0.87 -12.48
N VAL A 150 7.81 1.56 -11.41
CA VAL A 150 6.44 1.41 -10.88
C VAL A 150 5.39 1.93 -11.87
N LEU A 151 5.37 3.24 -12.14
CA LEU A 151 4.35 3.88 -12.97
C LEU A 151 4.29 3.28 -14.38
N THR A 152 5.45 2.92 -14.94
CA THR A 152 5.53 2.29 -16.26
C THR A 152 4.84 0.92 -16.29
N GLN A 153 5.11 0.06 -15.29
CA GLN A 153 4.52 -1.28 -15.24
C GLN A 153 3.05 -1.26 -14.78
N LEU A 154 2.69 -0.35 -13.88
CA LEU A 154 1.31 -0.16 -13.47
C LEU A 154 0.41 0.25 -14.66
N ALA A 155 0.90 1.12 -15.54
CA ALA A 155 0.20 1.55 -16.74
C ALA A 155 0.01 0.45 -17.80
N THR A 156 0.77 -0.65 -17.74
CA THR A 156 0.62 -1.81 -18.63
C THR A 156 -0.39 -2.82 -18.12
N GLU A 157 -0.65 -2.86 -16.82
CA GLU A 157 -1.66 -3.73 -16.22
C GLU A 157 -3.05 -3.13 -16.41
N ARG A 158 -3.80 -3.66 -17.38
CA ARG A 158 -5.08 -3.08 -17.80
C ARG A 158 -6.28 -3.96 -17.47
N SER A 159 -7.44 -3.33 -17.41
CA SER A 159 -8.73 -3.98 -17.16
C SER A 159 -9.86 -3.21 -17.85
N CYS A 160 -10.90 -3.93 -18.24
CA CYS A 160 -12.17 -3.35 -18.69
C CYS A 160 -13.12 -3.01 -17.52
N ARG A 161 -12.71 -3.21 -16.26
CA ARG A 161 -13.50 -2.94 -15.06
C ARG A 161 -12.70 -2.18 -14.01
N THR A 162 -13.35 -1.25 -13.30
CA THR A 162 -12.72 -0.55 -12.16
C THR A 162 -12.71 -1.39 -10.88
N GLY A 163 -11.88 -0.97 -9.93
CA GLY A 163 -11.74 -1.60 -8.62
C GLY A 163 -10.81 -2.81 -8.63
N LEU A 164 -10.79 -3.55 -7.53
CA LEU A 164 -10.02 -4.77 -7.36
C LEU A 164 -10.85 -5.81 -6.61
N GLY A 165 -10.92 -7.03 -7.14
CA GLY A 165 -11.76 -8.08 -6.55
C GLY A 165 -13.26 -7.75 -6.51
N GLY A 166 -13.74 -6.85 -7.38
CA GLY A 166 -15.13 -6.39 -7.40
C GLY A 166 -15.46 -5.27 -6.40
N VAL A 167 -14.45 -4.73 -5.70
CA VAL A 167 -14.59 -3.64 -4.73
C VAL A 167 -13.87 -2.40 -5.25
N VAL A 168 -14.46 -1.22 -5.06
CA VAL A 168 -13.81 0.06 -5.33
C VAL A 168 -13.49 0.73 -3.99
N VAL A 169 -12.21 0.85 -3.68
CA VAL A 169 -11.70 1.70 -2.60
C VAL A 169 -11.17 2.99 -3.23
N PRO A 170 -11.85 4.12 -3.08
CA PRO A 170 -11.36 5.38 -3.64
C PRO A 170 -10.12 5.89 -2.90
N PRO A 171 -9.35 6.77 -3.55
CA PRO A 171 -8.24 7.44 -2.88
C PRO A 171 -8.73 8.28 -1.70
N ARG A 172 -7.90 8.41 -0.65
CA ARG A 172 -8.31 9.13 0.57
C ARG A 172 -8.74 10.57 0.34
N TRP A 173 -8.13 11.28 -0.61
CA TRP A 173 -8.54 12.66 -0.91
C TRP A 173 -9.94 12.74 -1.53
N VAL A 174 -10.39 11.70 -2.25
CA VAL A 174 -11.78 11.59 -2.71
C VAL A 174 -12.70 11.29 -1.53
N LEU A 175 -12.32 10.29 -0.71
CA LEU A 175 -13.09 9.91 0.47
C LEU A 175 -13.23 11.05 1.48
N GLU A 176 -12.36 12.07 1.46
CA GLU A 176 -12.49 13.22 2.34
C GLU A 176 -13.66 14.13 1.97
N HIS A 177 -14.01 14.18 0.68
CA HIS A 177 -15.05 15.05 0.15
C HIS A 177 -16.33 14.33 -0.24
N ASP A 178 -16.26 13.02 -0.50
CA ASP A 178 -17.41 12.18 -0.83
C ASP A 178 -17.41 10.91 0.04
N LYS A 179 -18.29 10.92 1.04
CA LYS A 179 -18.38 9.91 2.11
C LYS A 179 -19.39 8.81 1.78
N ARG A 180 -19.72 8.58 0.50
CA ARG A 180 -20.65 7.52 0.12
C ARG A 180 -20.17 6.15 0.62
N GLU A 181 -21.12 5.32 1.03
CA GLU A 181 -20.85 4.00 1.59
C GLU A 181 -20.27 3.02 0.57
N THR A 182 -20.64 3.16 -0.71
CA THR A 182 -20.15 2.31 -1.80
C THR A 182 -19.90 3.11 -3.07
N TRP A 183 -18.93 2.64 -3.87
CA TRP A 183 -18.64 3.15 -5.21
C TRP A 183 -18.95 2.09 -6.26
N PRO A 184 -19.52 2.49 -7.41
CA PRO A 184 -19.88 1.53 -8.45
C PRO A 184 -18.62 0.96 -9.13
N VAL A 185 -18.67 -0.34 -9.44
CA VAL A 185 -17.74 -0.92 -10.41
C VAL A 185 -18.20 -0.52 -11.80
N LEU A 186 -17.36 0.26 -12.48
CA LEU A 186 -17.59 0.68 -13.85
C LEU A 186 -17.05 -0.38 -14.82
N THR A 187 -17.66 -0.47 -15.99
CA THR A 187 -17.25 -1.38 -17.07
C THR A 187 -17.05 -0.60 -18.35
N SER A 188 -16.06 -0.99 -19.14
CA SER A 188 -15.77 -0.44 -20.47
C SER A 188 -15.73 -1.54 -21.51
N GLU A 189 -15.96 -1.18 -22.78
CA GLU A 189 -15.74 -2.09 -23.91
C GLU A 189 -14.26 -2.36 -24.17
N ARG A 190 -13.36 -1.51 -23.63
CA ARG A 190 -11.91 -1.57 -23.82
C ARG A 190 -11.19 -1.65 -22.48
N GLU A 191 -9.96 -2.13 -22.50
CA GLU A 191 -9.10 -2.15 -21.31
C GLU A 191 -8.46 -0.76 -21.07
N GLU A 192 -9.31 0.20 -20.70
CA GLU A 192 -8.90 1.60 -20.49
C GLU A 192 -8.47 1.91 -19.05
N TYR A 193 -8.89 1.09 -18.09
CA TYR A 193 -8.47 1.24 -16.69
C TYR A 193 -7.11 0.58 -16.48
N VAL A 194 -6.23 1.26 -15.76
CA VAL A 194 -4.89 0.79 -15.41
C VAL A 194 -4.82 0.45 -13.94
N PHE A 195 -3.95 -0.49 -13.57
CA PHE A 195 -3.68 -0.75 -12.16
C PHE A 195 -2.99 0.47 -11.55
N THR A 196 -3.46 0.90 -10.39
CA THR A 196 -2.92 2.06 -9.67
C THR A 196 -2.75 1.69 -8.20
N HIS A 197 -1.84 2.38 -7.53
CA HIS A 197 -1.57 2.22 -6.10
C HIS A 197 -2.33 3.22 -5.22
N GLN A 198 -2.64 4.39 -5.77
CA GLN A 198 -3.33 5.53 -5.12
C GLN A 198 -2.60 6.19 -3.94
N ASP A 199 -1.76 5.47 -3.19
CA ASP A 199 -0.95 6.02 -2.09
C ASP A 199 0.56 5.98 -2.38
N LEU A 200 1.01 6.47 -3.54
CA LEU A 200 2.44 6.53 -3.83
C LEU A 200 3.04 7.76 -3.13
N VAL A 201 3.73 7.49 -2.03
CA VAL A 201 4.52 8.45 -1.23
C VAL A 201 5.74 7.76 -0.64
N LEU A 202 6.78 8.53 -0.28
CA LEU A 202 8.06 7.97 0.15
C LEU A 202 7.97 7.07 1.40
N HIS A 203 6.97 7.29 2.27
CA HIS A 203 6.77 6.42 3.44
C HIS A 203 6.26 5.01 3.09
N ASN A 204 5.72 4.82 1.89
CA ASN A 204 5.30 3.52 1.35
C ASN A 204 6.41 2.81 0.56
N LEU A 205 7.65 3.31 0.63
CA LEU A 205 8.84 2.61 0.15
C LEU A 205 9.66 2.11 1.33
N LEU A 206 10.15 0.87 1.26
CA LEU A 206 11.24 0.39 2.11
C LEU A 206 12.58 0.65 1.45
N ILE A 207 13.50 1.22 2.21
CA ILE A 207 14.84 1.59 1.78
C ILE A 207 15.87 0.77 2.54
N ASP A 208 16.85 0.23 1.82
CA ASP A 208 17.99 -0.45 2.41
C ASP A 208 18.86 0.52 3.21
N THR A 209 19.09 0.20 4.49
CA THR A 209 19.80 1.10 5.42
C THR A 209 21.30 1.22 5.15
N ARG A 210 21.87 0.41 4.26
CA ARG A 210 23.31 0.42 3.92
C ARG A 210 23.58 1.06 2.56
N THR A 211 22.69 0.85 1.60
CA THR A 211 22.86 1.23 0.18
C THR A 211 21.91 2.34 -0.25
N LEU A 212 20.85 2.59 0.52
CA LEU A 212 19.76 3.49 0.18
C LEU A 212 18.96 3.09 -1.08
N GLU A 213 19.10 1.85 -1.55
CA GLU A 213 18.26 1.31 -2.62
C GLU A 213 16.83 1.05 -2.15
N VAL A 214 15.87 1.13 -3.07
CA VAL A 214 14.48 0.75 -2.79
C VAL A 214 14.39 -0.78 -2.75
N LEU A 215 13.94 -1.32 -1.62
CA LEU A 215 13.78 -2.75 -1.38
C LEU A 215 12.36 -3.24 -1.67
N ALA A 216 11.33 -2.42 -1.43
CA ALA A 216 9.95 -2.80 -1.70
C ALA A 216 9.00 -1.60 -1.74
N LEU A 217 7.90 -1.75 -2.47
CA LEU A 217 6.68 -0.93 -2.39
C LEU A 217 5.71 -1.57 -1.39
N LEU A 218 5.06 -0.76 -0.56
CA LEU A 218 4.17 -1.15 0.54
C LEU A 218 2.77 -0.55 0.41
N ASP A 219 1.85 -1.06 1.23
CA ASP A 219 0.51 -0.50 1.49
C ASP A 219 -0.41 -0.45 0.26
N THR A 220 -0.65 -1.62 -0.32
CA THR A 220 -1.47 -1.82 -1.51
C THR A 220 -2.99 -1.77 -1.24
N GLU A 221 -3.41 -1.28 -0.07
CA GLU A 221 -4.80 -1.34 0.39
C GLU A 221 -5.77 -0.40 -0.34
N GLU A 222 -5.22 0.56 -1.11
CA GLU A 222 -5.97 1.45 -2.01
C GLU A 222 -5.73 1.11 -3.48
N CYS A 223 -5.07 -0.03 -3.76
CA CYS A 223 -4.82 -0.43 -5.13
C CYS A 223 -6.11 -0.81 -5.87
N GLY A 224 -6.09 -0.61 -7.18
CA GLY A 224 -7.12 -1.15 -8.06
C GLY A 224 -7.00 -0.65 -9.49
N TYR A 225 -7.88 -1.15 -10.35
CA TYR A 225 -7.97 -0.67 -11.72
C TYR A 225 -8.81 0.61 -11.76
N PHE A 226 -8.23 1.69 -12.27
CA PHE A 226 -8.86 3.00 -12.30
C PHE A 226 -8.48 3.77 -13.57
N PRO A 227 -9.18 4.86 -13.90
CA PRO A 227 -8.70 5.79 -14.91
C PRO A 227 -7.27 6.26 -14.56
N PRO A 228 -6.35 6.32 -15.54
CA PRO A 228 -4.94 6.61 -15.30
C PRO A 228 -4.70 7.96 -14.61
N GLU A 229 -5.62 8.91 -14.77
CA GLU A 229 -5.60 10.24 -14.15
C GLU A 229 -5.57 10.19 -12.62
N LEU A 230 -6.12 9.13 -12.02
CA LEU A 230 -6.16 9.01 -10.57
C LEU A 230 -4.78 8.72 -9.96
N GLN A 231 -3.83 8.17 -10.72
CA GLN A 231 -2.53 7.82 -10.17
C GLN A 231 -1.70 9.07 -9.88
N GLN A 232 -1.50 9.36 -8.60
CA GLN A 232 -0.67 10.46 -8.13
C GLN A 232 0.63 9.92 -7.49
N TRP A 233 1.73 10.67 -7.62
CA TRP A 233 2.99 10.47 -6.89
C TRP A 233 3.38 11.76 -6.19
N LYS A 234 3.72 11.68 -4.90
CA LYS A 234 4.23 12.81 -4.12
C LYS A 234 5.42 12.37 -3.28
N HIS A 235 6.45 13.21 -3.20
CA HIS A 235 7.65 12.86 -2.44
C HIS A 235 7.40 12.75 -0.93
N ASP A 236 6.42 13.46 -0.40
CA ASP A 236 6.18 13.53 1.04
C ASP A 236 4.69 13.72 1.37
N ARG A 237 4.38 13.56 2.67
CA ARG A 237 3.04 13.74 3.23
C ARG A 237 2.48 15.15 2.97
N PRO A 238 3.23 16.25 3.18
CA PRO A 238 2.73 17.59 2.85
C PRO A 238 2.32 17.74 1.38
N GLY A 239 3.12 17.23 0.45
CA GLY A 239 2.80 17.22 -0.98
C GLY A 239 1.59 16.34 -1.31
N GLN A 240 1.38 15.25 -0.57
CA GLN A 240 0.16 14.46 -0.65
C GLN A 240 -1.07 15.23 -0.16
N PHE A 241 -0.94 15.97 0.94
CA PHE A 241 -2.05 16.74 1.49
C PHE A 241 -2.53 17.86 0.55
N THR A 242 -1.71 18.30 -0.42
CA THR A 242 -2.20 19.24 -1.44
C THR A 242 -3.29 18.63 -2.31
N LEU A 243 -3.33 17.30 -2.50
CA LEU A 243 -4.38 16.62 -3.27
C LEU A 243 -5.77 16.76 -2.61
N TYR A 244 -5.80 16.88 -1.28
CA TYR A 244 -7.04 17.05 -0.52
C TYR A 244 -7.59 18.48 -0.67
N GLN A 245 -6.75 19.43 -1.05
CA GLN A 245 -7.10 20.84 -1.19
C GLN A 245 -7.39 21.23 -2.64
N ASP A 246 -6.95 20.41 -3.60
CA ASP A 246 -7.20 20.60 -5.02
C ASP A 246 -8.63 20.16 -5.38
N MET A 247 -9.58 21.09 -5.21
CA MET A 247 -10.99 20.82 -5.44
C MET A 247 -11.36 20.56 -6.90
N GLU A 248 -10.52 20.98 -7.84
CA GLU A 248 -10.72 20.66 -9.26
C GLU A 248 -10.38 19.19 -9.49
N LEU A 249 -9.21 18.75 -9.03
CA LEU A 249 -8.79 17.35 -9.09
C LEU A 249 -9.74 16.42 -8.33
N VAL A 250 -10.18 16.80 -7.13
CA VAL A 250 -11.14 16.01 -6.34
C VAL A 250 -12.44 15.82 -7.10
N ARG A 251 -13.02 16.88 -7.67
CA ARG A 251 -14.28 16.80 -8.43
C ARG A 251 -14.12 15.93 -9.66
N GLU A 252 -13.01 16.07 -10.36
CA GLU A 252 -12.73 15.24 -11.53
C GLU A 252 -12.57 13.77 -11.16
N HIS A 253 -11.87 13.45 -10.06
CA HIS A 253 -11.71 12.06 -9.61
C HIS A 253 -13.05 11.47 -9.14
N ILE A 254 -13.90 12.24 -8.45
CA ILE A 254 -15.27 11.81 -8.10
C ILE A 254 -16.06 11.49 -9.38
N ARG A 255 -15.98 12.37 -10.39
CA ARG A 255 -16.66 12.19 -11.67
C ARG A 255 -16.20 10.90 -12.37
N LEU A 256 -14.89 10.73 -12.52
CA LEU A 256 -14.25 9.56 -13.12
C LEU A 256 -14.63 8.24 -12.40
N LEU A 257 -14.68 8.24 -11.06
CA LEU A 257 -15.04 7.06 -10.27
C LEU A 257 -16.54 6.76 -10.25
N SER A 258 -17.38 7.76 -10.48
CA SER A 258 -18.83 7.60 -10.51
C SER A 258 -19.40 7.31 -11.89
N GLY A 259 -18.61 7.49 -12.94
CA GLY A 259 -19.04 7.31 -14.33
C GLY A 259 -19.96 8.43 -14.83
N GLN A 260 -19.85 9.64 -14.25
CA GLN A 260 -20.68 10.81 -14.56
C GLN A 260 -19.97 11.83 -15.47
#